data_AF-A0A820YK01-F1
#
_entry.id   AF-A0A820YK01-F1
#
_cell.length_a   1.000
_cell.length_b   1.000
_cell.length_c   1.000
_cell.angle_alpha   90.00
_cell.angle_beta   90.00
_cell.angle_gamma   90.00
#
_symmetry.space_group_name_H-M   'P 1'
#
loop_
_entity.id
_entity.type
_entity.pdbx_description
1 polymer ?
#
loop_
_entity_poly.entity_id
_entity_poly.type
_entity_poly.pdbx_seq_one_letter_code
_entity_poly.pdbx_strand_id
1 'polypeptide(L)'
;MVIEPNGEAFGVFIFNSNAQDYKFDEFGEDKAMFTYRTIGGILDVFVFSGPTPELVIRQYQSIIGNPYLPPYWAFGFQLCRYGYDKLDNMKAAMFRTLNASIPIDVHYGDIDYFRKRLDFTWNTEDFNGLPEYIDWLH
;
A
#
# COMPACT_ATOMS: atom_id res chain seq x y z
N MET A 1 14.84 11.46 0.37
CA MET A 1 16.03 11.33 -0.50
C MET A 1 16.29 12.67 -1.14
N VAL A 2 17.55 13.08 -1.22
CA VAL A 2 17.99 14.30 -1.88
C VAL A 2 18.94 13.89 -3.00
N ILE A 3 18.75 14.46 -4.19
CA ILE A 3 19.64 14.27 -5.34
C ILE A 3 20.50 15.52 -5.46
N GLU A 4 21.80 15.31 -5.54
CA GLU A 4 22.80 16.36 -5.68
C GLU A 4 23.00 16.72 -7.17
N PRO A 5 23.51 17.93 -7.49
CA PRO A 5 23.70 18.37 -8.88
C PRO A 5 24.63 17.47 -9.72
N ASN A 6 25.50 16.70 -9.06
CA ASN A 6 26.40 15.72 -9.69
C ASN A 6 25.71 14.37 -9.99
N GLY A 7 24.43 14.20 -9.62
CA GLY A 7 23.67 12.96 -9.78
C GLY A 7 23.83 11.95 -8.65
N GLU A 8 24.64 12.26 -7.62
CA GLU A 8 24.71 11.48 -6.38
C GLU A 8 23.46 11.73 -5.53
N ALA A 9 23.21 10.85 -4.57
CA ALA A 9 22.05 10.92 -3.70
C ALA A 9 22.39 10.53 -2.27
N PHE A 10 21.71 11.18 -1.33
CA PHE A 10 21.68 10.77 0.08
C PHE A 10 20.24 10.69 0.61
N GLY A 11 20.06 10.01 1.74
CA GLY A 11 18.79 9.86 2.43
C GLY A 11 18.87 10.34 3.87
N VAL A 12 17.73 10.79 4.39
CA VAL A 12 17.55 11.12 5.81
C VAL A 12 16.27 10.44 6.28
N PHE A 13 16.33 9.75 7.40
CA PHE A 13 15.19 9.18 8.09
C PHE A 13 15.15 9.72 9.51
N ILE A 14 14.03 10.31 9.90
CA ILE A 14 13.78 10.79 11.26
C ILE A 14 12.85 9.77 11.91
N PHE A 15 13.37 8.99 12.85
CA PHE A 15 12.63 7.92 13.50
C PHE A 15 11.78 8.48 14.64
N ASN A 16 10.62 9.04 14.27
CA ASN A 16 9.67 9.65 15.20
C ASN A 16 8.23 9.39 14.73
N SER A 17 7.36 9.02 15.67
CA SER A 17 5.97 8.65 15.42
C SER A 17 4.96 9.61 16.07
N ASN A 18 5.42 10.70 16.67
CA ASN A 18 4.53 11.75 17.17
C ASN A 18 3.95 12.55 15.99
N ALA A 19 2.89 13.32 16.26
CA ALA A 19 2.37 14.25 15.25
C ALA A 19 3.47 15.24 14.85
N GLN A 20 3.65 15.41 13.55
CA GLN A 20 4.80 16.08 12.98
C GLN A 20 4.38 16.85 11.73
N ASP A 21 5.07 17.96 11.48
CA ASP A 21 4.99 18.72 10.23
C ASP A 21 6.38 18.86 9.62
N TYR A 22 6.40 19.23 8.34
CA TYR A 22 7.62 19.63 7.67
C TYR A 22 7.33 20.82 6.76
N LYS A 23 8.35 21.64 6.54
CA LYS A 23 8.29 22.78 5.64
C LYS A 23 9.54 22.83 4.78
N PHE A 24 9.35 23.03 3.49
CA PHE A 24 10.41 23.40 2.57
C PHE A 24 10.38 24.91 2.37
N ASP A 25 11.53 25.54 2.52
CA ASP A 25 11.74 26.97 2.34
C ASP A 25 12.99 27.19 1.49
N GLU A 26 13.13 28.39 0.94
CA GLU A 26 14.38 28.84 0.32
C GLU A 26 15.32 29.41 1.39
N PHE A 27 16.62 29.19 1.23
CA PHE A 27 17.65 29.70 2.11
C PHE A 27 18.74 30.43 1.32
N GLY A 28 18.39 31.60 0.78
CA GLY A 28 19.23 32.34 -0.16
C GLY A 28 19.12 31.79 -1.58
N GLU A 29 19.96 32.31 -2.49
CA GLU A 29 19.98 31.87 -3.88
C GLU A 29 20.42 30.40 -3.98
N ASP A 30 19.61 29.59 -4.67
CA ASP A 30 19.86 28.18 -5.01
C ASP A 30 20.04 27.20 -3.85
N LYS A 31 19.52 27.51 -2.65
CA LYS A 31 19.52 26.58 -1.51
C LYS A 31 18.13 26.34 -0.98
N ALA A 32 17.79 25.06 -0.80
CA ALA A 32 16.60 24.66 -0.09
C ALA A 32 16.90 24.44 1.40
N MET A 33 15.96 24.83 2.25
CA MET A 33 15.93 24.52 3.68
C MET A 33 14.76 23.58 3.97
N PHE A 34 15.04 22.56 4.78
CA PHE A 34 14.04 21.66 5.33
C PHE A 34 13.90 21.93 6.83
N THR A 35 12.70 22.34 7.25
CA THR A 35 12.35 22.48 8.67
C THR A 35 11.48 21.31 9.07
N TYR A 36 11.89 20.58 10.09
CA TYR A 36 11.13 19.49 10.70
C TYR A 36 10.63 19.89 12.09
N ARG A 37 9.36 19.66 12.39
CA ARG A 37 8.79 19.92 13.72
C ARG A 37 7.98 18.72 14.17
N THR A 38 8.17 18.31 15.42
CA THR A 38 7.42 17.24 16.06
C THR A 38 6.91 17.72 17.41
N ILE A 39 5.75 17.24 17.83
CA ILE A 39 5.16 17.60 19.13
C ILE A 39 5.73 16.76 20.29
N GLY A 40 6.64 15.82 20.04
CA GLY A 40 7.20 14.98 21.09
C GLY A 40 8.21 13.96 20.60
N GLY A 41 8.61 13.07 21.50
CA GLY A 41 9.64 12.07 21.25
C GLY A 41 11.05 12.67 21.27
N ILE A 42 11.96 12.05 20.54
CA ILE A 42 13.35 12.51 20.35
C ILE A 42 13.63 12.77 18.88
N LEU A 43 14.73 13.46 18.60
CA LEU A 43 15.27 13.56 17.25
C LEU A 43 16.28 12.43 17.04
N ASP A 44 15.78 11.26 16.65
CA ASP A 44 16.59 10.12 16.23
C ASP A 44 16.72 10.15 14.69
N VAL A 45 17.92 10.45 14.20
CA VAL A 45 18.16 10.79 12.78
C VAL A 45 19.21 9.88 12.17
N PHE A 46 18.82 9.20 11.10
CA PHE A 46 19.68 8.36 10.28
C PHE A 46 20.00 9.05 8.96
N VAL A 47 21.26 9.02 8.55
CA VAL A 47 21.72 9.56 7.26
C VAL A 47 22.30 8.41 6.43
N PHE A 48 21.85 8.31 5.18
CA PHE A 48 22.23 7.27 4.22
C PHE A 48 23.02 7.90 3.08
N SER A 49 24.28 7.54 2.91
CA SER A 49 25.21 8.26 2.04
C SER A 49 25.15 7.87 0.55
N GLY A 50 24.35 6.87 0.16
CA GLY A 50 24.26 6.45 -1.24
C GLY A 50 25.55 5.78 -1.75
N PRO A 51 26.12 6.18 -2.91
CA PRO A 51 25.86 7.43 -3.64
C PRO A 51 24.75 7.35 -4.69
N THR A 52 24.27 6.17 -5.08
CA THR A 52 23.15 6.05 -6.03
C THR A 52 21.82 6.01 -5.29
N PRO A 53 20.70 6.45 -5.91
CA PRO A 53 19.37 6.32 -5.32
C PRO A 53 19.04 4.89 -4.83
N GLU A 54 19.44 3.86 -5.56
CA GLU A 54 19.24 2.46 -5.18
C GLU A 54 20.01 2.09 -3.92
N LEU A 55 21.25 2.56 -3.78
CA LEU A 55 22.07 2.33 -2.59
C LEU A 55 21.51 3.06 -1.37
N VAL A 56 21.01 4.29 -1.53
CA VAL A 56 20.31 5.01 -0.46
C VAL A 56 19.12 4.19 0.05
N ILE A 57 18.30 3.64 -0.85
CA ILE A 57 17.15 2.82 -0.46
C ILE A 57 17.59 1.51 0.21
N ARG A 58 18.64 0.84 -0.28
CA ARG A 58 19.19 -0.37 0.36
C ARG A 58 19.70 -0.09 1.78
N GLN A 59 20.40 1.02 1.98
CA GLN A 59 20.88 1.45 3.30
C GLN A 59 19.71 1.75 4.24
N TYR A 60 18.68 2.45 3.76
CA TYR A 60 17.45 2.68 4.52
C TYR A 60 16.76 1.37 4.92
N GLN A 61 16.62 0.42 3.99
CA GLN A 61 16.03 -0.90 4.25
C GLN A 61 16.85 -1.74 5.23
N SER A 62 18.17 -1.52 5.33
CA SER A 62 18.99 -2.20 6.35
C SER A 62 18.63 -1.79 7.78
N ILE A 63 17.97 -0.64 7.96
CA ILE A 63 17.48 -0.15 9.25
C ILE A 63 16.02 -0.54 9.48
N ILE A 64 15.13 -0.27 8.51
CA ILE A 64 13.68 -0.46 8.72
C ILE A 64 13.17 -1.87 8.36
N GLY A 65 14.02 -2.70 7.76
CA GLY A 65 13.65 -4.00 7.22
C GLY A 65 13.38 -3.97 5.71
N ASN A 66 13.59 -5.14 5.09
CA ASN A 66 13.29 -5.34 3.69
C ASN A 66 11.78 -5.54 3.47
N PRO A 67 11.24 -5.22 2.27
CA PRO A 67 9.88 -5.57 1.90
C PRO A 67 9.63 -7.07 2.07
N TYR A 68 8.43 -7.43 2.52
CA TYR A 68 8.02 -8.84 2.58
C TYR A 68 7.96 -9.46 1.18
N LEU A 69 8.15 -10.78 1.09
CA LEU A 69 7.95 -11.53 -0.15
C LEU A 69 6.48 -11.93 -0.27
N PRO A 70 5.70 -11.34 -1.20
CA PRO A 70 4.31 -11.73 -1.42
C PRO A 70 4.20 -13.10 -2.10
N PRO A 71 3.06 -13.81 -1.92
CA PRO A 71 2.79 -15.04 -2.66
C PRO A 71 2.65 -14.74 -4.16
N TYR A 72 2.98 -15.72 -5.00
CA TYR A 72 3.06 -15.50 -6.45
C TYR A 72 1.76 -14.99 -7.08
N TRP A 73 0.60 -15.53 -6.65
CA TRP A 73 -0.72 -15.13 -7.15
C TRP A 73 -1.03 -13.65 -6.89
N ALA A 74 -0.39 -13.00 -5.91
CA ALA A 74 -0.62 -11.59 -5.60
C ALA A 74 -0.05 -10.64 -6.67
N PHE A 75 0.85 -11.12 -7.53
CA PHE A 75 1.34 -10.37 -8.69
C PHE A 75 0.38 -10.40 -9.88
N GLY A 76 -0.69 -11.20 -9.80
CA GLY A 76 -1.74 -11.31 -10.80
C GLY A 76 -2.72 -10.15 -10.81
N PHE A 77 -3.65 -10.16 -11.77
CA PHE A 77 -4.69 -9.14 -11.84
C PHE A 77 -5.74 -9.36 -10.74
N GLN A 78 -6.15 -8.27 -10.09
CA GLN A 78 -7.05 -8.30 -8.94
C GLN A 78 -8.27 -7.42 -9.20
N LEU A 79 -9.47 -7.93 -8.88
CA LEU A 79 -10.73 -7.22 -9.08
C LEU A 79 -11.45 -7.00 -7.75
N CYS A 80 -11.88 -5.77 -7.49
CA CYS A 80 -12.66 -5.39 -6.32
C CYS A 80 -13.64 -4.26 -6.67
N ARG A 81 -14.67 -4.12 -5.85
CA ARG A 81 -15.57 -2.98 -5.83
C ARG A 81 -16.27 -2.91 -4.47
N TYR A 82 -16.42 -1.71 -3.93
CA TYR A 82 -17.49 -1.42 -2.98
C TYR A 82 -18.80 -1.21 -3.76
N GLY A 83 -19.84 -1.97 -3.43
CA GLY A 83 -21.13 -1.97 -4.10
C GLY A 83 -21.31 -3.15 -5.05
N TYR A 84 -20.89 -4.35 -4.62
CA TYR A 84 -21.42 -5.56 -5.27
C TYR A 84 -22.88 -5.81 -4.84
N ASP A 85 -23.28 -5.36 -3.66
CA ASP A 85 -24.61 -5.47 -3.04
C ASP A 85 -25.11 -6.90 -2.77
N LYS A 86 -24.83 -7.86 -3.65
CA LYS A 86 -25.23 -9.27 -3.58
C LYS A 86 -24.20 -10.17 -4.26
N LEU A 87 -24.19 -11.46 -3.91
CA LEU A 87 -23.27 -12.45 -4.49
C LEU A 87 -23.43 -12.59 -6.01
N ASP A 88 -24.65 -12.48 -6.55
CA ASP A 88 -24.89 -12.62 -7.99
C ASP A 88 -24.17 -11.55 -8.81
N ASN A 89 -24.13 -10.31 -8.31
CA ASN A 89 -23.42 -9.22 -8.97
C ASN A 89 -21.90 -9.42 -8.94
N MET A 90 -21.39 -9.94 -7.81
CA MET A 90 -19.97 -10.33 -7.67
C MET A 90 -19.64 -11.43 -8.69
N LYS A 91 -20.40 -12.53 -8.70
CA LYS A 91 -20.27 -13.62 -9.69
C LYS A 91 -20.34 -13.09 -11.12
N ALA A 92 -21.30 -12.20 -11.43
CA ALA A 92 -21.44 -11.63 -12.75
C ALA A 92 -20.20 -10.82 -13.17
N ALA A 93 -19.54 -10.12 -12.25
CA ALA A 93 -18.28 -9.44 -12.53
C ALA A 93 -17.16 -10.44 -12.87
N MET A 94 -17.04 -11.53 -12.12
CA MET A 94 -16.07 -12.59 -12.40
C MET A 94 -16.33 -13.22 -13.78
N PHE A 95 -17.55 -13.67 -14.04
CA PHE A 95 -17.89 -14.33 -15.30
C PHE A 95 -17.74 -13.42 -16.51
N ARG A 96 -18.04 -12.11 -16.41
CA ARG A 96 -17.76 -11.16 -17.50
C ARG A 96 -16.27 -11.07 -17.80
N THR A 97 -15.42 -11.02 -16.79
CA THR A 97 -13.95 -10.99 -16.93
C THR A 97 -13.43 -12.27 -17.60
N LEU A 98 -13.87 -13.43 -17.12
CA LEU A 98 -13.51 -14.73 -17.70
C LEU A 98 -14.00 -14.88 -19.14
N ASN A 99 -15.24 -14.48 -19.43
CA ASN A 99 -15.80 -14.52 -20.78
C ASN A 99 -15.08 -13.59 -21.76
N ALA A 100 -14.49 -12.50 -21.26
CA ALA A 100 -13.64 -11.60 -22.03
C ALA A 100 -12.21 -12.14 -22.20
N SER A 101 -11.89 -13.33 -21.69
CA SER A 101 -10.54 -13.92 -21.69
C SER A 101 -9.49 -13.03 -21.03
N ILE A 102 -9.90 -12.24 -20.02
CA ILE A 102 -8.99 -11.42 -19.23
C ILE A 102 -8.45 -12.28 -18.07
N PRO A 103 -7.12 -12.45 -17.94
CA PRO A 103 -6.54 -13.16 -16.80
C PRO A 103 -6.90 -12.47 -15.47
N ILE A 104 -7.22 -13.26 -14.45
CA ILE A 104 -7.54 -12.78 -13.11
C ILE A 104 -7.09 -13.82 -12.08
N ASP A 105 -6.44 -13.35 -11.02
CA ASP A 105 -5.89 -14.21 -9.95
C ASP A 105 -6.59 -13.98 -8.61
N VAL A 106 -7.17 -12.79 -8.39
CA VAL A 106 -7.81 -12.46 -7.11
C VAL A 106 -9.13 -11.71 -7.32
N HIS A 107 -10.16 -12.12 -6.60
CA HIS A 107 -11.44 -11.45 -6.56
C HIS A 107 -11.82 -11.12 -5.11
N TYR A 108 -12.03 -9.84 -4.84
CA TYR A 108 -12.35 -9.32 -3.53
C TYR A 108 -13.83 -9.03 -3.38
N GLY A 109 -14.36 -9.21 -2.18
CA GLY A 109 -15.60 -8.58 -1.71
C GLY A 109 -15.28 -7.50 -0.69
N ASP A 110 -15.90 -6.33 -0.80
CA ASP A 110 -15.83 -5.28 0.21
C ASP A 110 -16.83 -5.57 1.35
N ILE A 111 -17.05 -4.61 2.25
CA ILE A 111 -17.98 -4.69 3.39
C ILE A 111 -19.43 -5.05 3.03
N ASP A 112 -19.78 -5.10 1.73
CA ASP A 112 -21.09 -5.54 1.24
C ASP A 112 -21.42 -6.96 1.69
N TYR A 113 -20.42 -7.86 1.72
CA TYR A 113 -20.69 -9.24 2.12
C TYR A 113 -20.91 -9.38 3.63
N PHE A 114 -20.53 -8.38 4.44
CA PHE A 114 -20.66 -8.45 5.89
C PHE A 114 -22.13 -8.34 6.31
N ARG A 115 -22.50 -9.00 7.40
CA ARG A 115 -23.81 -8.77 8.01
C ARG A 115 -23.78 -7.41 8.72
N LYS A 116 -24.49 -6.42 8.19
CA LYS A 116 -24.55 -5.06 8.78
C LYS A 116 -23.17 -4.44 9.02
N ARG A 117 -22.18 -4.72 8.15
CA ARG A 117 -20.79 -4.23 8.28
C ARG A 117 -20.10 -4.66 9.57
N LEU A 118 -20.49 -5.80 10.14
CA LEU A 118 -19.83 -6.39 11.30
C LEU A 118 -18.71 -7.32 10.83
N ASP A 119 -17.50 -7.11 11.36
CA ASP A 119 -16.36 -7.99 11.11
C ASP A 119 -16.69 -9.44 11.49
N PHE A 120 -16.09 -10.38 10.76
CA PHE A 120 -16.24 -11.83 10.97
C PHE A 120 -17.68 -12.35 10.84
N THR A 121 -18.51 -11.63 10.08
CA THR A 121 -19.87 -12.07 9.71
C THR A 121 -20.05 -11.99 8.21
N TRP A 122 -21.04 -12.71 7.67
CA TRP A 122 -21.53 -12.44 6.32
C TRP A 122 -23.05 -12.40 6.27
N ASN A 123 -23.59 -11.68 5.30
CA ASN A 123 -25.01 -11.57 5.04
C ASN A 123 -25.51 -12.86 4.35
N THR A 124 -26.16 -13.74 5.11
CA THR A 124 -26.67 -15.02 4.61
C THR A 124 -27.88 -14.89 3.67
N GLU A 125 -28.44 -13.69 3.49
CA GLU A 125 -29.55 -13.43 2.55
C GLU A 125 -28.99 -12.99 1.19
N ASP A 126 -28.25 -11.88 1.15
CA ASP A 126 -27.71 -11.30 -0.10
C ASP A 126 -26.44 -12.02 -0.60
N PHE A 127 -25.71 -12.66 0.31
CA PHE A 127 -24.52 -13.44 0.04
C PHE A 127 -24.70 -14.91 0.43
N ASN A 128 -25.93 -15.42 0.27
CA ASN A 128 -26.20 -16.84 0.37
C ASN A 128 -25.38 -17.61 -0.68
N GLY A 129 -24.70 -18.67 -0.28
CA GLY A 129 -23.83 -19.44 -1.18
C GLY A 129 -22.40 -18.86 -1.35
N LEU A 130 -22.01 -17.90 -0.51
CA LEU A 130 -20.67 -17.31 -0.53
C LEU A 130 -19.56 -18.36 -0.30
N PRO A 131 -19.66 -19.27 0.71
CA PRO A 131 -18.65 -20.31 0.90
C PRO A 131 -18.42 -21.16 -0.36
N GLU A 132 -19.49 -21.60 -1.01
CA GLU A 132 -19.45 -22.43 -2.22
C GLU A 132 -18.85 -21.67 -3.40
N TYR A 133 -19.05 -20.35 -3.46
CA TYR A 133 -18.41 -19.52 -4.47
C TYR A 133 -16.91 -19.35 -4.21
N ILE A 134 -16.49 -19.21 -2.96
CA ILE A 134 -15.06 -19.19 -2.61
C ILE A 134 -14.40 -20.54 -2.91
N ASP A 135 -15.08 -21.65 -2.63
CA ASP A 135 -14.59 -22.99 -2.99
C ASP A 135 -14.45 -23.17 -4.52
N TRP A 136 -15.32 -22.55 -5.32
CA TRP A 136 -15.20 -22.56 -6.79
C TRP A 136 -14.03 -21.71 -7.32
N LEU A 137 -13.58 -20.70 -6.56
CA LEU A 137 -12.44 -19.86 -6.95
C LEU A 137 -11.08 -20.55 -6.73
N HIS A 138 -11.02 -21.59 -5.90
CA HIS A 138 -9.81 -22.34 -5.54
C HIS A 138 -9.71 -23.69 -6.27
#